data_AF-A0A645GPC3-F1
#
_entry.id   AF-A0A645GPC3-F1
#
_cell.length_a   1.000
_cell.length_b   1.000
_cell.length_c   1.000
_cell.angle_alpha   90.00
_cell.angle_beta   90.00
_cell.angle_gamma   90.00
#
_symmetry.space_group_name_H-M   'P 1'
#
loop_
_entity.id
_entity.type
_entity.pdbx_description
1 polymer ?
#
loop_
_entity_poly.entity_id
_entity_poly.type
_entity_poly.pdbx_seq_one_letter_code
_entity_poly.pdbx_strand_id
1 'polypeptide(L)'
;MCGYRAPKLDIVRVGFIGIGNRGYANLNQMTFLEGVQIKAVCDIVPFRIDNVQQLLRKQGLPEVQVYTGREDAKKRLVYSPKKL
;
A
#
# COMPACT_ATOMS: atom_id res chain seq x y z
N MET A 1 -10.30 20.98 -1.69
CA MET A 1 -9.27 21.59 -2.58
C MET A 1 -9.91 21.81 -3.94
N CYS A 2 -9.95 23.04 -4.43
CA CYS A 2 -10.42 23.35 -5.79
C CYS A 2 -9.23 23.88 -6.60
N GLY A 3 -8.86 23.20 -7.69
CA GLY A 3 -7.79 23.63 -8.59
C GLY A 3 -6.35 23.29 -8.18
N TYR A 4 -6.13 22.61 -7.05
CA TYR A 4 -4.78 22.14 -6.69
C TYR A 4 -4.29 21.08 -7.69
N ARG A 5 -3.09 21.29 -8.23
CA ARG A 5 -2.40 20.35 -9.11
C ARG A 5 -1.06 20.00 -8.48
N ALA A 6 -0.95 18.79 -7.94
CA ALA A 6 0.34 18.27 -7.50
C ALA A 6 1.31 18.15 -8.69
N PRO A 7 2.63 18.21 -8.45
CA PRO A 7 3.62 17.85 -9.46
C PRO A 7 3.34 16.46 -10.06
N LYS A 8 3.64 16.29 -11.35
CA LYS A 8 3.46 15.00 -12.02
C LYS A 8 4.38 13.96 -11.39
N LEU A 9 3.84 12.75 -11.20
CA LEU A 9 4.59 11.56 -10.84
C LEU A 9 4.52 10.59 -12.01
N ASP A 10 5.66 10.14 -12.53
CA ASP A 10 5.69 9.09 -13.56
C ASP A 10 5.28 7.74 -12.98
N ILE A 11 5.64 7.50 -11.72
CA ILE A 11 5.21 6.35 -10.94
C ILE A 11 4.60 6.84 -9.62
N VAL A 12 3.34 6.49 -9.39
CA VAL A 12 2.65 6.73 -8.13
C VAL A 12 2.98 5.59 -7.18
N ARG A 13 3.77 5.90 -6.15
CA ARG A 13 4.16 4.96 -5.10
C ARG A 13 3.15 5.04 -3.97
N VAL A 14 2.46 3.94 -3.69
CA VAL A 14 1.29 3.89 -2.80
C VAL A 14 1.57 3.04 -1.58
N GLY A 15 1.17 3.54 -0.42
CA GLY A 15 1.07 2.79 0.82
C GLY A 15 -0.39 2.67 1.26
N PHE A 16 -0.81 1.49 1.72
CA PHE A 16 -2.16 1.25 2.23
C PHE A 16 -2.16 1.17 3.76
N ILE A 17 -3.03 1.93 4.41
CA ILE A 17 -3.28 1.82 5.86
C ILE A 17 -4.72 1.36 6.06
N GLY A 18 -4.90 0.20 6.68
CA GLY A 18 -6.19 -0.48 6.79
C GLY A 18 -6.52 -1.23 5.49
N ILE A 19 -6.26 -2.53 5.48
CA ILE A 19 -6.50 -3.46 4.36
C ILE A 19 -7.57 -4.51 4.72
N GLY A 20 -8.60 -4.07 5.46
CA GLY A 20 -9.89 -4.78 5.52
C GLY A 20 -10.54 -4.87 4.13
N ASN A 21 -11.79 -5.35 4.04
CA ASN A 21 -12.42 -5.66 2.73
C ASN A 21 -12.33 -4.52 1.70
N ARG A 22 -12.57 -3.27 2.12
CA ARG A 22 -12.48 -2.10 1.24
C ARG A 22 -11.05 -1.78 0.79
N GLY A 23 -10.10 -1.82 1.72
CA GLY A 23 -8.69 -1.57 1.42
C GLY A 23 -8.10 -2.64 0.51
N TYR A 24 -8.43 -3.91 0.77
CA TYR A 24 -8.03 -5.04 -0.08
C TYR A 24 -8.59 -4.92 -1.51
N ALA A 25 -9.88 -4.59 -1.64
CA ALA A 25 -10.50 -4.44 -2.96
C ALA A 25 -9.84 -3.29 -3.77
N ASN A 26 -9.57 -2.15 -3.13
CA ASN A 26 -8.86 -1.04 -3.78
C ASN A 26 -7.43 -1.42 -4.16
N LEU A 27 -6.69 -2.07 -3.25
CA LEU A 27 -5.34 -2.54 -3.51
C LEU A 27 -5.30 -3.49 -4.71
N ASN A 28 -6.22 -4.46 -4.77
CA ASN A 28 -6.34 -5.37 -5.91
C ASN A 28 -6.69 -4.66 -7.22
N GLN A 29 -7.46 -3.57 -7.19
CA GLN A 29 -7.71 -2.79 -8.41
C GLN A 29 -6.44 -2.05 -8.86
N MET A 30 -5.65 -1.52 -7.92
CA MET A 30 -4.41 -0.80 -8.23
C MET A 30 -3.34 -1.68 -8.87
N THR A 31 -3.35 -3.00 -8.66
CA THR A 31 -2.36 -3.90 -9.26
C THR A 31 -2.49 -4.04 -10.78
N PHE A 32 -3.62 -3.63 -11.36
CA PHE A 32 -3.84 -3.61 -12.80
C PHE A 32 -3.43 -2.28 -13.46
N LEU A 33 -3.08 -1.25 -12.69
CA LEU A 33 -2.76 0.07 -13.20
C LEU A 33 -1.28 0.19 -13.56
N GLU A 34 -1.01 0.59 -14.82
CA GLU A 34 0.32 1.03 -15.22
C GLU A 34 0.71 2.32 -14.47
N GLY A 35 2.00 2.46 -14.15
CA GLY A 35 2.51 3.61 -13.41
C GLY A 35 2.13 3.64 -11.92
N VAL A 36 1.60 2.55 -11.36
CA VAL A 36 1.35 2.42 -9.92
C VAL A 36 2.27 1.36 -9.32
N GLN A 37 2.86 1.68 -8.17
CA GLN A 37 3.64 0.73 -7.38
C GLN A 37 3.16 0.71 -5.94
N ILE A 38 2.67 -0.44 -5.49
CA ILE A 38 2.34 -0.65 -4.09
C ILE A 38 3.66 -0.93 -3.38
N LYS A 39 3.99 -0.14 -2.35
CA LYS A 39 5.28 -0.19 -1.66
C LYS A 39 5.18 -0.64 -0.22
N ALA A 40 4.05 -0.37 0.41
CA ALA A 40 3.82 -0.70 1.81
C ALA A 40 2.36 -0.98 2.13
N VAL A 41 2.15 -1.82 3.13
CA VAL A 41 0.84 -2.07 3.74
C VAL A 41 0.92 -1.96 5.25
N CYS A 42 -0.14 -1.47 5.86
CA CYS A 42 -0.28 -1.37 7.31
C CYS A 42 -1.62 -1.93 7.78
N ASP A 43 -1.59 -2.98 8.60
CA ASP A 43 -2.78 -3.52 9.26
C ASP A 43 -2.43 -4.17 10.60
N ILE A 44 -3.41 -4.25 11.50
CA ILE A 44 -3.27 -4.93 12.80
C ILE A 44 -3.66 -6.41 12.72
N VAL A 45 -4.37 -6.82 11.66
CA VAL A 45 -4.87 -8.19 11.49
C VAL A 45 -3.90 -8.98 10.58
N PRO A 46 -3.16 -9.98 11.10
CA PRO A 46 -2.13 -10.71 10.34
C PRO A 46 -2.65 -11.35 9.05
N PHE A 47 -3.81 -12.01 9.10
CA PHE A 47 -4.42 -12.66 7.94
C PHE A 47 -4.68 -11.69 6.78
N ARG A 48 -4.92 -10.39 7.03
CA ARG A 48 -5.09 -9.40 5.96
C ARG A 48 -3.78 -9.12 5.24
N ILE A 49 -2.68 -9.05 5.98
CA ILE A 49 -1.33 -8.88 5.43
C ILE A 49 -0.98 -10.09 4.56
N ASP A 50 -1.23 -11.30 5.06
CA ASP A 50 -0.95 -12.54 4.33
C ASP A 50 -1.73 -12.60 3.02
N ASN A 51 -3.02 -12.25 3.03
CA ASN A 51 -3.83 -12.21 1.81
C ASN A 51 -3.27 -11.24 0.76
N VAL A 52 -2.79 -10.06 1.19
CA VAL A 52 -2.20 -9.10 0.26
C VAL A 52 -0.88 -9.63 -0.31
N GLN A 53 0.01 -10.18 0.52
CA GLN A 53 1.27 -10.74 0.02
C GLN A 53 1.01 -11.90 -0.96
N GLN A 54 0.05 -12.77 -0.65
CA GLN A 54 -0.36 -13.85 -1.56
C GLN A 54 -0.95 -13.31 -2.87
N LEU A 55 -1.78 -12.28 -2.82
CA LEU A 55 -2.33 -11.62 -4.01
C LEU A 55 -1.20 -11.10 -4.91
N LEU A 56 -0.27 -10.34 -4.34
CA LEU A 56 0.84 -9.76 -5.09
C LEU A 56 1.71 -10.84 -5.71
N ARG A 57 2.04 -11.89 -4.94
CA ARG A 57 2.81 -13.04 -5.44
C ARG A 57 2.10 -13.76 -6.59
N LYS A 58 0.79 -13.97 -6.49
CA LYS A 58 -0.03 -14.57 -7.56
C LYS A 58 -0.05 -13.73 -8.83
N GLN A 59 0.05 -12.42 -8.71
CA GLN A 59 0.11 -11.48 -9.83
C GLN A 59 1.54 -11.23 -10.34
N GLY A 60 2.56 -11.92 -9.79
CA GLY A 60 3.95 -11.71 -10.16
C GLY A 60 4.51 -10.35 -9.73
N LEU A 61 3.86 -9.69 -8.77
CA LEU A 61 4.27 -8.40 -8.21
C LEU A 61 5.20 -8.58 -7.01
N PRO A 62 6.11 -7.62 -6.76
CA PRO A 62 7.03 -7.69 -5.63
C PRO A 62 6.29 -7.66 -4.29
N GLU A 63 6.89 -8.29 -3.28
CA GLU A 63 6.43 -8.17 -1.91
C GLU A 63 6.55 -6.72 -1.41
N VAL A 64 5.63 -6.36 -0.53
CA VAL A 64 5.51 -5.00 0.02
C VAL A 64 6.01 -4.94 1.45
N GLN A 65 6.49 -3.77 1.86
CA GLN A 65 6.91 -3.55 3.23
C GLN A 65 5.70 -3.60 4.17
N VAL A 66 5.78 -4.45 5.19
CA VAL A 66 4.70 -4.63 6.17
C VAL A 66 4.93 -3.74 7.38
N TYR A 67 3.90 -3.01 7.76
CA TYR A 67 3.81 -2.28 9.02
C TYR A 67 2.65 -2.88 9.83
N THR A 68 2.93 -3.35 11.04
CA THR A 68 1.90 -3.95 11.89
C THR A 68 2.19 -3.65 13.37
N GLY A 69 1.29 -4.04 14.26
CA GLY A 69 1.38 -3.77 15.69
C GLY A 69 0.55 -2.56 16.14
N ARG A 70 1.04 -1.84 17.16
CA ARG A 70 0.30 -0.75 17.83
C ARG A 70 0.09 0.47 16.92
N GLU A 71 -0.62 1.46 17.46
CA GLU A 71 -1.04 2.68 16.75
C GLU A 71 0.11 3.47 16.09
N ASP A 72 1.36 3.26 16.49
CA ASP A 72 2.54 3.86 15.88
C ASP A 72 2.91 3.26 14.51
N ALA A 73 2.41 2.07 14.16
CA ALA A 73 2.69 1.41 12.88
C ALA A 73 2.31 2.28 11.67
N LYS A 74 1.18 2.99 11.75
CA LYS A 74 0.74 3.94 10.70
C LYS A 74 1.73 5.09 10.53
N LYS A 75 2.30 5.60 11.64
CA LYS A 75 3.31 6.67 11.61
C LYS A 75 4.61 6.15 10.98
N ARG A 76 5.02 4.92 11.31
CA ARG A 76 6.21 4.32 10.70
C ARG A 76 6.06 4.17 9.18
N LEU A 77 4.86 3.86 8.68
CA LEU A 77 4.60 3.83 7.23
C LEU A 77 4.74 5.22 6.61
N VAL A 78 4.11 6.24 7.20
CA VAL A 78 4.08 7.62 6.64
C VAL A 78 5.43 8.31 6.71
N TYR A 79 6.17 8.15 7.81
CA TYR A 79 7.44 8.85 8.07
C TYR A 79 8.67 7.98 7.80
N SER A 80 8.50 6.83 7.14
CA SER A 80 9.63 5.95 6.83
C SER A 80 10.67 6.71 5.99
N PRO A 81 11.94 6.79 6.43
CA PRO A 81 12.99 7.46 5.68
C PRO A 81 13.39 6.69 4.41
N LYS A 82 12.98 5.42 4.31
CA LYS A 82 13.10 4.66 3.07
C LYS A 82 12.10 5.25 2.06
N LYS A 83 12.60 5.77 0.94
CA LYS A 83 11.79 6.12 -0.22
C LYS A 83 11.04 4.84 -0.66
N LEU A 84 9.80 4.69 -0.21
CA LEU A 84 8.80 3.81 -0.81
C LEU A 84 8.84 4.08 -2.31
#